data_AF-A0A0N8KAX3-F1
#
_entry.id   AF-A0A0N8KAX3-F1
#
_cell.length_a   1.000
_cell.length_b   1.000
_cell.length_c   1.000
_cell.angle_alpha   90.00
_cell.angle_beta   90.00
_cell.angle_gamma   90.00
#
_symmetry.space_group_name_H-M   'P 1'
#
loop_
_entity.id
_entity.type
_entity.pdbx_description
1 polymer ?
#
loop_
_entity_poly.entity_id
_entity_poly.type
_entity_poly.pdbx_seq_one_letter_code
_entity_poly.pdbx_strand_id
1 'polypeptide(L)'
;MHTGFALQTDTVNKKNQQTQEDVSTIFNSVFNVQLANSPELINEVFEVRYQVYCIDRPFEDPRCFADKREHDSYDPRSAHALIRHRMTGDSVAAVRLVMAGDNPEQADFPMEGPCIHRMDQQAQEAIAGTRRDRIAEISRMAVSREFRRRLNEGRSVSGISEPAYYSDSEIGRRALPYISLGLFAAILQMSVKHGITHWMAVMEPAQLRLLKRFGVEFDHVGPLMEYHGHRRPAFTEAASLLEGIRQRRPDVWSLITDGGRYLPAKPHGEQMEDDRQVA
;
A
#
# COMPACT_ATOMS: atom_id res chain seq x y z
N MET A 1 2.55 43.97 62.21
CA MET A 1 2.59 42.50 62.38
C MET A 1 1.28 41.92 61.87
N HIS A 2 1.27 41.28 60.71
CA HIS A 2 0.51 40.06 60.41
C HIS A 2 0.73 39.72 58.94
N THR A 3 1.59 38.72 58.77
CA THR A 3 1.84 37.90 57.59
C THR A 3 0.59 37.11 57.21
N GLY A 4 0.34 36.94 55.90
CA GLY A 4 -0.76 36.10 55.42
C GLY A 4 -0.63 35.84 53.92
N PHE A 5 0.19 34.84 53.60
CA PHE A 5 0.51 34.31 52.28
C PHE A 5 -0.75 33.97 51.46
N ALA A 6 -0.88 34.52 50.25
CA ALA A 6 -1.85 34.05 49.28
C ALA A 6 -1.36 32.70 48.72
N LEU A 7 -2.05 31.62 49.08
CA LEU A 7 -1.89 30.31 48.46
C LEU A 7 -2.41 30.39 47.01
N GLN A 8 -1.50 30.64 46.06
CA GLN A 8 -1.72 30.23 44.68
C GLN A 8 -1.63 28.70 44.65
N THR A 9 -2.78 28.06 44.57
CA THR A 9 -2.88 26.65 44.21
C THR A 9 -2.46 26.50 42.76
N ASP A 10 -1.18 26.19 42.55
CA ASP A 10 -0.65 25.60 41.32
C ASP A 10 -1.32 24.25 41.10
N THR A 11 -2.52 24.30 40.53
CA THR A 11 -3.17 23.12 40.00
C THR A 11 -2.53 22.87 38.65
N VAL A 12 -1.33 22.25 38.68
CA VAL A 12 -0.65 21.74 37.51
C VAL A 12 -1.67 20.91 36.73
N ASN A 13 -2.04 21.44 35.57
CA ASN A 13 -3.05 20.91 34.68
C ASN A 13 -2.50 19.65 33.99
N LYS A 14 -2.37 18.55 34.76
CA LYS A 14 -2.08 17.19 34.26
C LYS A 14 -3.34 16.58 33.66
N LYS A 15 -3.91 17.21 32.62
CA LYS A 15 -5.01 16.62 31.82
C LYS A 15 -4.95 17.10 30.38
N ASN A 16 -4.31 16.28 29.53
CA ASN A 16 -4.68 15.99 28.13
C ASN A 16 -3.47 15.58 27.28
N GLN A 17 -2.64 14.67 27.78
CA GLN A 17 -1.93 13.74 26.89
C GLN A 17 -2.72 12.44 26.90
N GLN A 18 -3.86 12.45 26.20
CA GLN A 18 -4.39 11.20 25.68
C GLN A 18 -3.35 10.72 24.68
N THR A 19 -2.56 9.73 25.10
CA THR A 19 -1.56 9.05 24.26
C THR A 19 -2.33 8.45 23.09
N GLN A 20 -2.41 9.18 21.99
CA GLN A 20 -2.86 8.64 20.71
C GLN A 20 -1.84 7.57 20.38
N GLU A 21 -2.22 6.31 20.55
CA GLU A 21 -1.33 5.20 20.25
C GLU A 21 -0.88 5.32 18.81
N ASP A 22 0.44 5.34 18.65
CA ASP A 22 1.09 5.42 17.37
C ASP A 22 0.65 4.22 16.51
N VAL A 23 0.05 4.52 15.35
CA VAL A 23 -0.41 3.54 14.35
C VAL A 23 0.72 2.56 14.02
N SER A 24 1.96 3.03 14.02
CA SER A 24 3.14 2.21 13.79
C SER A 24 3.35 1.19 14.90
N THR A 25 3.22 1.60 16.15
CA THR A 25 3.32 0.72 17.32
C THR A 25 2.26 -0.40 17.29
N ILE A 26 1.00 -0.06 16.97
CA ILE A 26 -0.09 -1.06 16.88
C ILE A 26 0.14 -2.00 15.70
N PHE A 27 0.51 -1.47 14.53
CA PHE A 27 0.82 -2.32 13.37
C PHE A 27 1.97 -3.28 13.71
N ASN A 28 3.07 -2.76 14.26
CA ASN A 28 4.27 -3.53 14.55
C ASN A 28 4.10 -4.51 15.71
N SER A 29 3.08 -4.38 16.57
CA SER A 29 2.79 -5.40 17.59
C SER A 29 2.10 -6.63 17.01
N VAL A 30 1.40 -6.49 15.87
CA VAL A 30 0.57 -7.57 15.29
C VAL A 30 1.15 -8.11 13.98
N PHE A 31 1.70 -7.23 13.15
CA PHE A 31 2.12 -7.55 11.79
C PHE A 31 3.59 -7.20 11.53
N ASN A 32 4.16 -7.88 10.55
CA ASN A 32 5.48 -7.59 10.00
C ASN A 32 5.40 -7.50 8.48
N VAL A 33 6.11 -6.54 7.89
CA VAL A 33 6.34 -6.45 6.45
C VAL A 33 7.60 -7.24 6.12
N GLN A 34 7.50 -8.21 5.21
CA GLN A 34 8.65 -9.00 4.76
C GLN A 34 8.75 -8.98 3.25
N LEU A 35 9.87 -8.47 2.73
CA LEU A 35 10.19 -8.60 1.31
C LEU A 35 10.55 -10.06 1.00
N ALA A 36 9.99 -10.60 -0.08
CA ALA A 36 10.30 -11.95 -0.54
C ALA A 36 11.55 -11.90 -1.43
N ASN A 37 12.70 -12.21 -0.82
CA ASN A 37 14.02 -12.14 -1.45
C ASN A 37 14.70 -13.52 -1.60
N SER A 38 13.97 -14.60 -1.35
CA SER A 38 14.44 -15.97 -1.53
C SER A 38 13.37 -16.80 -2.26
N PRO A 39 13.75 -17.89 -2.95
CA PRO A 39 12.80 -18.78 -3.62
C PRO A 39 11.70 -19.30 -2.69
N GLU A 40 12.02 -19.56 -1.42
CA GLU A 40 11.06 -20.05 -0.42
C GLU A 40 10.00 -19.00 -0.12
N LEU A 41 10.39 -17.74 0.09
CA LEU A 41 9.44 -16.65 0.34
C LEU A 41 8.61 -16.32 -0.90
N ILE A 42 9.19 -16.44 -2.10
CA ILE A 42 8.47 -16.25 -3.36
C ILE A 42 7.42 -17.35 -3.56
N ASN A 43 7.77 -18.61 -3.26
CA ASN A 43 6.80 -19.70 -3.29
C ASN A 43 5.63 -19.46 -2.33
N GLU A 44 5.90 -18.94 -1.13
CA GLU A 44 4.85 -18.60 -0.17
C GLU A 44 3.95 -17.46 -0.68
N VAL A 45 4.50 -16.46 -1.39
CA VAL A 45 3.70 -15.44 -2.09
C VAL A 45 2.76 -16.09 -3.11
N PHE A 46 3.25 -17.04 -3.91
CA PHE A 46 2.43 -17.73 -4.91
C PHE A 46 1.35 -18.62 -4.27
N GLU A 47 1.62 -19.21 -3.11
CA GLU A 47 0.63 -19.98 -2.33
C GLU A 47 -0.49 -19.07 -1.78
N VAL A 48 -0.13 -17.91 -1.21
CA VAL A 48 -1.11 -16.90 -0.77
C VAL A 48 -1.96 -16.41 -1.94
N ARG A 49 -1.33 -16.14 -3.08
CA ARG A 49 -2.02 -15.71 -4.30
C ARG A 49 -2.96 -16.79 -4.82
N TYR A 50 -2.54 -18.04 -4.88
CA TYR A 50 -3.39 -19.17 -5.29
C TYR A 50 -4.65 -19.26 -4.42
N GLN A 51 -4.49 -19.20 -3.10
CA GLN A 51 -5.64 -19.24 -2.19
C GLN A 51 -6.62 -18.08 -2.46
N VAL A 52 -6.13 -16.90 -2.82
CA VAL A 52 -6.99 -15.72 -3.06
C VAL A 52 -7.59 -15.68 -4.47
N TYR A 53 -6.79 -15.90 -5.51
CA TYR A 53 -7.15 -15.69 -6.92
C TYR A 53 -7.67 -16.95 -7.64
N CYS A 54 -7.44 -18.13 -7.08
CA CYS A 54 -8.00 -19.37 -7.63
C CYS A 54 -9.13 -19.92 -6.76
N ILE A 55 -8.99 -19.86 -5.43
CA ILE A 55 -9.94 -20.49 -4.50
C ILE A 55 -10.97 -19.51 -3.95
N ASP A 56 -10.55 -18.44 -3.28
CA ASP A 56 -11.47 -17.51 -2.61
C ASP A 56 -12.24 -16.63 -3.59
N ARG A 57 -11.57 -16.17 -4.65
CA ARG A 57 -12.13 -15.41 -5.76
C ARG A 57 -11.64 -16.08 -7.04
N PRO A 58 -12.46 -16.88 -7.74
CA PRO A 58 -12.02 -17.68 -8.88
C PRO A 58 -11.83 -16.82 -10.13
N PHE A 59 -10.86 -15.90 -10.07
CA PHE A 59 -10.42 -15.10 -11.21
C PHE A 59 -9.54 -15.94 -12.13
N GLU A 60 -8.76 -16.86 -11.55
CA GLU A 60 -7.88 -17.78 -12.25
C GLU A 60 -8.36 -19.22 -12.05
N ASP A 61 -8.13 -20.09 -13.04
CA ASP A 61 -8.51 -21.50 -12.96
C ASP A 61 -7.50 -22.28 -12.09
N PRO A 62 -7.91 -22.86 -10.94
CA PRO A 62 -7.01 -23.63 -10.09
C PRO A 62 -6.35 -24.83 -10.81
N ARG A 63 -6.95 -25.33 -11.89
CA ARG A 63 -6.39 -26.44 -12.69
C ARG A 63 -5.12 -26.05 -13.45
N CYS A 64 -4.88 -24.75 -13.65
CA CYS A 64 -3.64 -24.24 -14.25
C CYS A 64 -2.44 -24.32 -13.28
N PHE A 65 -2.68 -24.55 -11.98
CA PHE A 65 -1.65 -24.51 -10.93
C PHE A 65 -1.66 -25.79 -10.09
N ALA A 66 -1.16 -26.88 -10.66
CA ALA A 66 -1.16 -28.20 -10.03
C ALA A 66 -0.39 -28.25 -8.70
N ASP A 67 0.62 -27.40 -8.54
CA ASP A 67 1.43 -27.22 -7.33
C ASP A 67 0.81 -26.24 -6.31
N LYS A 68 -0.39 -25.71 -6.61
CA LYS A 68 -1.13 -24.74 -5.78
C LYS A 68 -0.39 -23.40 -5.60
N ARG A 69 0.33 -22.97 -6.63
CA ARG A 69 1.06 -21.69 -6.66
C ARG A 69 0.62 -20.88 -7.86
N GLU A 70 -0.04 -19.74 -7.63
CA GLU A 70 -0.45 -18.86 -8.72
C GLU A 70 0.72 -17.97 -9.13
N HIS A 71 1.13 -18.13 -10.38
CA HIS A 71 2.16 -17.32 -11.02
C HIS A 71 1.80 -17.06 -12.48
N ASP A 72 2.36 -16.00 -13.05
CA ASP A 72 2.15 -15.61 -14.45
C ASP A 72 3.47 -15.15 -15.10
N SER A 73 3.40 -14.66 -16.34
CA SER A 73 4.57 -14.22 -17.11
C SER A 73 5.24 -12.95 -16.59
N TYR A 74 4.63 -12.21 -15.66
CA TYR A 74 5.16 -10.97 -15.10
C TYR A 74 6.03 -11.22 -13.85
N ASP A 75 5.88 -12.37 -13.20
CA ASP A 75 6.58 -12.71 -11.97
C ASP A 75 8.13 -12.70 -12.08
N PRO A 76 8.77 -13.14 -13.18
CA PRO A 76 10.24 -13.14 -13.29
C PRO A 76 10.90 -11.75 -13.16
N ARG A 77 10.17 -10.67 -13.46
CA ARG A 77 10.64 -9.27 -13.36
C ARG A 77 9.93 -8.49 -12.26
N SER A 78 9.37 -9.19 -11.29
CA SER A 78 8.61 -8.60 -10.20
C SER A 78 9.34 -8.69 -8.88
N ALA A 79 9.14 -7.67 -8.05
CA ALA A 79 9.42 -7.76 -6.62
C ALA A 79 8.14 -8.16 -5.89
N HIS A 80 8.29 -8.88 -4.78
CA HIS A 80 7.16 -9.37 -3.99
C HIS A 80 7.38 -9.12 -2.51
N ALA A 81 6.27 -9.01 -1.78
CA ALA A 81 6.29 -8.91 -0.34
C ALA A 81 5.10 -9.60 0.30
N LEU A 82 5.30 -10.02 1.54
CA LEU A 82 4.33 -10.63 2.43
C LEU A 82 4.07 -9.73 3.63
N ILE A 83 2.84 -9.76 4.11
CA ILE A 83 2.48 -9.30 5.46
C ILE A 83 2.31 -10.54 6.31
N ARG A 84 3.09 -10.62 7.40
CA ARG A 84 3.02 -11.73 8.35
C ARG A 84 2.32 -11.33 9.62
N HIS A 85 1.50 -12.23 10.15
CA HIS A 85 1.01 -12.12 11.51
C HIS A 85 2.11 -12.60 12.48
N ARG A 86 2.51 -11.75 13.43
CA ARG A 86 3.66 -12.01 14.30
C ARG A 86 3.44 -13.17 15.26
N MET A 87 2.23 -13.30 15.80
CA MET A 87 1.94 -14.32 16.81
C MET A 87 1.90 -15.72 16.20
N THR A 88 1.36 -15.88 14.99
CA THR A 88 1.21 -17.21 14.35
C THR A 88 2.31 -17.50 13.33
N GLY A 89 2.95 -16.48 12.77
CA GLY A 89 3.91 -16.61 11.67
C GLY A 89 3.27 -16.67 10.27
N ASP A 90 1.94 -16.74 10.21
CA ASP A 90 1.20 -16.90 8.95
C ASP A 90 1.39 -15.72 8.00
N SER A 91 1.50 -16.02 6.72
CA SER A 91 1.38 -15.03 5.65
C SER A 91 -0.08 -14.69 5.39
N VAL A 92 -0.48 -13.47 5.78
CA VAL A 92 -1.87 -13.03 5.74
C VAL A 92 -2.20 -12.22 4.50
N ALA A 93 -1.20 -11.62 3.88
CA ALA A 93 -1.36 -10.87 2.65
C ALA A 93 -0.08 -10.86 1.82
N ALA A 94 -0.22 -10.64 0.52
CA ALA A 94 0.88 -10.50 -0.42
C ALA A 94 0.62 -9.34 -1.40
N VAL A 95 1.68 -8.77 -1.94
CA VAL A 95 1.62 -7.79 -3.04
C VAL A 95 2.78 -7.99 -4.00
N ARG A 96 2.53 -7.71 -5.28
CA ARG A 96 3.51 -7.74 -6.36
C ARG A 96 3.76 -6.34 -6.90
N LEU A 97 5.02 -6.03 -7.20
CA LEU A 97 5.47 -4.84 -7.90
C LEU A 97 6.18 -5.27 -9.20
N VAL A 98 5.50 -5.14 -10.33
CA VAL A 98 6.01 -5.52 -11.66
C VAL A 98 6.89 -4.40 -12.20
N MET A 99 8.14 -4.69 -12.53
CA MET A 99 9.07 -3.71 -13.09
C MET A 99 9.22 -3.90 -14.60
N ALA A 100 9.81 -2.91 -15.28
CA ALA A 100 10.10 -3.00 -16.72
C ALA A 100 11.19 -4.04 -17.07
N GLY A 101 11.96 -4.52 -16.09
CA GLY A 101 13.02 -5.50 -16.29
C GLY A 101 14.22 -4.94 -17.07
N ASP A 102 15.05 -5.83 -17.60
CA ASP A 102 16.33 -5.47 -18.24
C ASP A 102 16.18 -4.83 -19.63
N ASN A 103 15.02 -5.01 -20.27
CA ASN A 103 14.69 -4.43 -21.58
C ASN A 103 13.43 -3.54 -21.47
N PRO A 104 13.50 -2.37 -20.82
CA PRO A 104 12.31 -1.59 -20.46
C PRO A 104 11.43 -1.21 -21.64
N GLU A 105 12.03 -0.88 -22.78
CA GLU A 105 11.32 -0.46 -24.00
C GLU A 105 10.54 -1.59 -24.69
N GLN A 106 10.84 -2.85 -24.36
CA GLN A 106 10.18 -4.03 -24.93
C GLN A 106 9.23 -4.73 -23.95
N ALA A 107 9.33 -4.40 -22.66
CA ALA A 107 8.50 -5.00 -21.63
C ALA A 107 7.21 -4.21 -21.46
N ASP A 108 6.08 -4.88 -21.55
CA ASP A 108 4.77 -4.30 -21.25
C ASP A 108 4.49 -4.29 -19.74
N PHE A 109 3.52 -3.52 -19.25
CA PHE A 109 2.94 -3.75 -17.92
C PHE A 109 1.56 -4.42 -18.06
N PRO A 110 1.12 -5.25 -17.09
CA PRO A 110 -0.16 -5.96 -17.19
C PRO A 110 -1.38 -5.09 -17.56
N MET A 111 -1.39 -3.81 -17.16
CA MET A 111 -2.45 -2.87 -17.48
C MET A 111 -2.27 -2.13 -18.81
N GLU A 112 -1.12 -2.20 -19.48
CA GLU A 112 -0.82 -1.33 -20.62
C GLU A 112 -1.77 -1.54 -21.80
N GLY A 113 -1.87 -2.78 -22.28
CA GLY A 113 -2.79 -3.12 -23.38
C GLY A 113 -4.26 -2.81 -23.03
N PRO A 114 -4.77 -3.31 -21.89
CA PRO A 114 -6.18 -3.14 -21.53
C PRO A 114 -6.62 -1.70 -21.18
N CYS A 115 -5.73 -0.89 -20.59
CA CYS A 115 -6.14 0.36 -19.94
C CYS A 115 -5.65 1.64 -20.61
N ILE A 116 -4.43 1.69 -21.17
CA ILE A 116 -3.76 2.97 -21.51
C ILE A 116 -4.55 3.80 -22.51
N HIS A 117 -5.06 3.16 -23.57
CA HIS A 117 -5.87 3.83 -24.60
C HIS A 117 -7.21 4.40 -24.09
N ARG A 118 -7.64 4.01 -22.88
CA ARG A 118 -8.87 4.47 -22.23
C ARG A 118 -8.60 5.51 -21.14
N MET A 119 -7.34 5.76 -20.83
CA MET A 119 -6.96 6.73 -19.80
C MET A 119 -7.09 8.16 -20.35
N ASP A 120 -7.18 9.13 -19.44
CA ASP A 120 -7.21 10.54 -19.81
C ASP A 120 -5.91 10.93 -20.53
N GLN A 121 -6.00 11.85 -21.49
CA GLN A 121 -4.85 12.24 -22.33
C GLN A 121 -3.63 12.68 -21.49
N GLN A 122 -3.85 13.46 -20.44
CA GLN A 122 -2.80 13.92 -19.54
C GLN A 122 -2.05 12.74 -18.88
N ALA A 123 -2.75 11.66 -18.54
CA ALA A 123 -2.12 10.49 -17.94
C ALA A 123 -1.33 9.67 -18.96
N GLN A 124 -1.85 9.55 -20.19
CA GLN A 124 -1.12 8.92 -21.29
C GLN A 124 0.20 9.66 -21.58
N GLU A 125 0.15 11.00 -21.62
CA GLU A 125 1.33 11.85 -21.81
C GLU A 125 2.31 11.73 -20.64
N ALA A 126 1.82 11.72 -19.38
CA ALA A 126 2.65 11.54 -18.20
C ALA A 126 3.37 10.17 -18.19
N ILE A 127 2.68 9.11 -18.60
CA ILE A 127 3.28 7.77 -18.73
C ILE A 127 4.34 7.77 -19.83
N ALA A 128 4.02 8.32 -21.01
CA ALA A 128 4.95 8.39 -22.13
C ALA A 128 6.19 9.25 -21.84
N GLY A 129 6.05 10.30 -21.03
CA GLY A 129 7.15 11.16 -20.60
C GLY A 129 7.99 10.60 -19.45
N THR A 130 7.56 9.50 -18.82
CA THR A 130 8.26 8.89 -17.70
C THR A 130 9.14 7.75 -18.18
N ARG A 131 10.40 7.71 -17.73
CA ARG A 131 11.30 6.60 -18.05
C ARG A 131 10.74 5.28 -17.53
N ARG A 132 10.65 4.26 -18.40
CA ARG A 132 10.04 2.96 -18.07
C ARG A 132 10.73 2.24 -16.91
N ASP A 133 12.04 2.41 -16.74
CA ASP A 133 12.81 1.88 -15.61
C ASP A 133 12.48 2.53 -14.25
N ARG A 134 11.72 3.63 -14.24
CA ARG A 134 11.22 4.32 -13.04
C ARG A 134 9.76 4.04 -12.74
N ILE A 135 9.10 3.27 -13.61
CA ILE A 135 7.69 2.88 -13.48
C ILE A 135 7.62 1.44 -12.97
N ALA A 136 6.68 1.18 -12.07
CA ALA A 136 6.28 -0.18 -11.76
C ALA A 136 4.77 -0.29 -11.60
N GLU A 137 4.22 -1.46 -11.93
CA GLU A 137 2.80 -1.76 -11.71
C GLU A 137 2.60 -2.49 -10.38
N ILE A 138 1.76 -1.91 -9.50
CA ILE A 138 1.27 -2.59 -8.30
C ILE A 138 0.17 -3.56 -8.75
N SER A 139 0.39 -4.85 -8.51
CA SER A 139 -0.55 -5.90 -8.93
C SER A 139 -0.66 -7.03 -7.89
N ARG A 140 -1.60 -7.94 -8.11
CA ARG A 140 -1.80 -9.17 -7.30
C ARG A 140 -1.83 -8.92 -5.78
N MET A 141 -2.48 -7.83 -5.34
CA MET A 141 -2.73 -7.60 -3.91
C MET A 141 -3.70 -8.66 -3.37
N ALA A 142 -3.18 -9.60 -2.61
CA ALA A 142 -3.89 -10.75 -2.06
C ALA A 142 -4.01 -10.59 -0.54
N VAL A 143 -5.22 -10.69 0.01
CA VAL A 143 -5.45 -10.73 1.47
C VAL A 143 -6.27 -11.98 1.78
N SER A 144 -5.80 -12.79 2.72
CA SER A 144 -6.46 -14.05 3.06
C SER A 144 -7.89 -13.84 3.56
N ARG A 145 -8.80 -14.77 3.25
CA ARG A 145 -10.22 -14.67 3.62
C ARG A 145 -10.45 -14.50 5.11
N GLU A 146 -9.66 -15.17 5.95
CA GLU A 146 -9.79 -15.07 7.40
C GLU A 146 -9.62 -13.63 7.89
N PHE A 147 -8.59 -12.94 7.40
CA PHE A 147 -8.33 -11.55 7.77
C PHE A 147 -9.31 -10.60 7.08
N ARG A 148 -9.74 -10.86 5.83
CA ARG A 148 -10.85 -10.11 5.20
C ARG A 148 -12.17 -10.20 5.98
N ARG A 149 -12.51 -11.37 6.52
CA ARG A 149 -13.72 -11.57 7.34
C ARG A 149 -13.63 -10.84 8.67
N ARG A 150 -12.46 -10.85 9.31
CA ARG A 150 -12.18 -10.09 10.55
C ARG A 150 -12.19 -8.57 10.30
N LEU A 151 -11.86 -8.13 9.08
CA LEU A 151 -12.03 -6.77 8.58
C LEU A 151 -13.48 -6.42 8.16
N ASN A 152 -14.43 -7.36 8.29
CA ASN A 152 -15.82 -7.25 7.80
C ASN A 152 -15.96 -6.84 6.32
N GLU A 153 -14.98 -7.17 5.47
CA GLU A 153 -15.02 -6.95 4.02
C GLU A 153 -15.77 -8.08 3.26
N GLY A 154 -16.39 -9.01 3.99
CA GLY A 154 -17.01 -10.23 3.44
C GLY A 154 -18.26 -10.01 2.57
N ARG A 155 -18.70 -8.78 2.34
CA ARG A 155 -19.89 -8.46 1.53
C ARG A 155 -19.71 -7.15 0.75
N SER A 156 -19.14 -7.21 -0.45
CA SER A 156 -19.40 -6.15 -1.43
C SER A 156 -19.62 -6.74 -2.83
N VAL A 157 -20.85 -7.21 -3.05
CA VAL A 157 -21.53 -7.19 -4.34
C VAL A 157 -22.76 -6.31 -4.09
N SER A 158 -22.66 -5.01 -4.40
CA SER A 158 -23.75 -4.01 -4.37
C SER A 158 -24.74 -4.06 -3.17
N GLY A 159 -24.54 -3.21 -2.17
CA GLY A 159 -25.57 -2.92 -1.17
C GLY A 159 -24.98 -2.33 0.10
N ILE A 160 -25.15 -1.02 0.25
CA ILE A 160 -24.90 -0.17 1.43
C ILE A 160 -24.57 -0.97 2.70
N SER A 161 -23.32 -0.87 3.17
CA SER A 161 -22.98 -1.29 4.54
C SER A 161 -22.00 -0.29 5.16
N GLU A 162 -22.44 0.27 6.28
CA GLU A 162 -21.69 1.11 7.20
C GLU A 162 -20.35 0.46 7.64
N PRO A 163 -19.36 1.25 8.12
CA PRO A 163 -18.03 0.76 8.41
C PRO A 163 -18.07 -0.15 9.62
N ALA A 164 -17.76 -1.41 9.39
CA ALA A 164 -17.70 -2.41 10.44
C ALA A 164 -16.30 -2.38 11.07
N TYR A 165 -16.25 -1.91 12.31
CA TYR A 165 -15.06 -1.85 13.14
C TYR A 165 -14.63 -3.25 13.56
N TYR A 166 -13.32 -3.48 13.53
CA TYR A 166 -12.68 -4.68 14.04
C TYR A 166 -12.94 -4.82 15.54
N SER A 167 -13.41 -5.99 15.95
CA SER A 167 -13.40 -6.44 17.34
C SER A 167 -12.59 -7.73 17.40
N ASP A 168 -11.30 -7.63 17.71
CA ASP A 168 -10.64 -8.75 18.40
C ASP A 168 -11.06 -8.61 19.86
N SER A 169 -11.81 -9.58 20.39
CA SER A 169 -12.29 -9.54 21.77
C SER A 169 -11.15 -9.61 22.81
N GLU A 170 -9.92 -9.90 22.39
CA GLU A 170 -8.74 -9.91 23.29
C GLU A 170 -7.93 -8.61 23.27
N ILE A 171 -8.05 -7.78 22.24
CA ILE A 171 -7.38 -6.48 22.16
C ILE A 171 -8.44 -5.45 21.85
N GLY A 172 -9.11 -4.98 22.91
CA GLY A 172 -10.06 -3.89 22.80
C GLY A 172 -9.37 -2.64 22.26
N ARG A 173 -9.54 -2.36 20.96
CA ARG A 173 -9.35 -1.07 20.28
C ARG A 173 -9.87 -1.14 18.84
N ARG A 174 -10.59 -0.09 18.42
CA ARG A 174 -11.14 0.12 17.08
C ARG A 174 -10.05 -0.08 16.01
N ALA A 175 -10.01 -1.21 15.32
CA ALA A 175 -8.92 -1.43 14.36
C ALA A 175 -9.19 -0.73 13.03
N LEU A 176 -8.23 0.13 12.67
CA LEU A 176 -7.94 0.50 11.30
C LEU A 176 -7.54 -0.76 10.51
N PRO A 177 -7.78 -0.84 9.18
CA PRO A 177 -7.28 -1.93 8.35
C PRO A 177 -5.76 -1.87 8.19
N TYR A 178 -5.04 -2.29 9.23
CA TYR A 178 -3.58 -2.26 9.35
C TYR A 178 -2.88 -3.05 8.22
N ILE A 179 -3.50 -4.11 7.69
CA ILE A 179 -2.94 -4.91 6.59
C ILE A 179 -2.75 -4.07 5.33
N SER A 180 -3.69 -3.20 4.98
CA SER A 180 -3.57 -2.32 3.80
C SER A 180 -2.40 -1.36 3.94
N LEU A 181 -2.16 -0.84 5.15
CA LEU A 181 -0.99 0.00 5.45
C LEU A 181 0.31 -0.80 5.33
N GLY A 182 0.33 -2.04 5.82
CA GLY A 182 1.47 -2.94 5.65
C GLY A 182 1.79 -3.22 4.19
N LEU A 183 0.77 -3.49 3.36
CA LEU A 183 0.95 -3.70 1.91
C LEU A 183 1.52 -2.44 1.25
N PHE A 184 1.07 -1.25 1.66
CA PHE A 184 1.58 0.01 1.14
C PHE A 184 3.03 0.29 1.58
N ALA A 185 3.37 0.00 2.84
CA ALA A 185 4.74 0.04 3.33
C ALA A 185 5.64 -0.92 2.53
N ALA A 186 5.14 -2.11 2.19
CA ALA A 186 5.87 -3.07 1.36
C ALA A 186 6.11 -2.57 -0.06
N ILE A 187 5.08 -1.97 -0.70
CA ILE A 187 5.20 -1.32 -2.01
C ILE A 187 6.30 -0.25 -1.99
N LEU A 188 6.31 0.60 -0.96
CA LEU A 188 7.33 1.64 -0.79
C LEU A 188 8.73 1.07 -0.62
N GLN A 189 8.91 0.08 0.26
CA GLN A 189 10.21 -0.57 0.47
C GLN A 189 10.75 -1.19 -0.81
N MET A 190 9.91 -1.89 -1.58
CA MET A 190 10.30 -2.43 -2.89
C MET A 190 10.62 -1.30 -3.88
N SER A 191 9.81 -0.24 -3.90
CA SER A 191 10.01 0.88 -4.82
C SER A 191 11.35 1.58 -4.57
N VAL A 192 11.68 1.87 -3.32
CA VAL A 192 12.95 2.49 -2.93
C VAL A 192 14.13 1.58 -3.29
N LYS A 193 14.04 0.28 -2.97
CA LYS A 193 15.08 -0.71 -3.28
C LYS A 193 15.39 -0.78 -4.79
N HIS A 194 14.37 -0.62 -5.63
CA HIS A 194 14.49 -0.75 -7.08
C HIS A 194 14.52 0.59 -7.83
N GLY A 195 14.58 1.72 -7.12
CA GLY A 195 14.63 3.05 -7.74
C GLY A 195 13.37 3.45 -8.51
N ILE A 196 12.22 2.88 -8.16
CA ILE A 196 10.91 3.19 -8.73
C ILE A 196 10.37 4.49 -8.14
N THR A 197 9.90 5.39 -8.99
CA THR A 197 9.34 6.69 -8.60
C THR A 197 7.88 6.86 -8.99
N HIS A 198 7.38 6.04 -9.93
CA HIS A 198 6.00 6.09 -10.39
C HIS A 198 5.32 4.74 -10.27
N TRP A 199 4.05 4.76 -9.88
CA TRP A 199 3.23 3.57 -9.80
C TRP A 199 2.11 3.62 -10.82
N MET A 200 1.92 2.49 -11.47
CA MET A 200 0.70 2.16 -12.21
C MET A 200 -0.11 1.14 -11.40
N ALA A 201 -1.43 1.20 -11.47
CA ALA A 201 -2.27 0.17 -10.88
C ALA A 201 -3.66 0.15 -11.53
N VAL A 202 -4.33 -0.99 -11.45
CA VAL A 202 -5.76 -1.11 -11.76
C VAL A 202 -6.46 -1.60 -10.49
N MET A 203 -7.25 -0.73 -9.86
CA MET A 203 -7.74 -0.94 -8.49
C MET A 203 -9.26 -0.94 -8.40
N GLU A 204 -9.79 -1.72 -7.46
CA GLU A 204 -11.23 -1.73 -7.16
C GLU A 204 -11.63 -0.39 -6.50
N PRO A 205 -12.80 0.20 -6.84
CA PRO A 205 -13.25 1.44 -6.19
C PRO A 205 -13.35 1.35 -4.67
N ALA A 206 -13.65 0.18 -4.11
CA ALA A 206 -13.67 -0.03 -2.67
C ALA A 206 -12.28 0.12 -2.03
N GLN A 207 -11.25 -0.41 -2.70
CA GLN A 207 -9.86 -0.29 -2.28
C GLN A 207 -9.40 1.16 -2.32
N LEU A 208 -9.72 1.90 -3.39
CA LEU A 208 -9.42 3.34 -3.50
C LEU A 208 -10.08 4.16 -2.37
N ARG A 209 -11.35 3.89 -2.05
CA ARG A 209 -12.04 4.53 -0.93
C ARG A 209 -11.40 4.20 0.42
N LEU A 210 -10.93 2.97 0.61
CA LEU A 210 -10.25 2.56 1.84
C LEU A 210 -8.92 3.31 2.00
N LEU A 211 -8.12 3.33 0.94
CA LEU A 211 -6.83 4.02 0.89
C LEU A 211 -6.95 5.53 1.14
N LYS A 212 -8.01 6.16 0.60
CA LYS A 212 -8.32 7.57 0.86
C LYS A 212 -8.48 7.90 2.34
N ARG A 213 -9.00 6.98 3.17
CA ARG A 213 -9.11 7.17 4.65
C ARG A 213 -7.75 7.26 5.34
N PHE A 214 -6.71 6.73 4.71
CA PHE A 214 -5.33 6.77 5.18
C PHE A 214 -4.52 7.92 4.58
N GLY A 215 -5.16 8.83 3.84
CA GLY A 215 -4.46 9.87 3.12
C GLY A 215 -3.79 9.37 1.83
N VAL A 216 -3.97 8.10 1.44
CA VAL A 216 -3.45 7.57 0.17
C VAL A 216 -4.48 7.89 -0.91
N GLU A 217 -4.23 8.94 -1.71
CA GLU A 217 -5.12 9.33 -2.80
C GLU A 217 -4.39 9.15 -4.13
N PHE A 218 -4.92 8.24 -4.94
CA PHE A 218 -4.46 8.02 -6.31
C PHE A 218 -5.28 8.87 -7.26
N ASP A 219 -4.61 9.43 -8.27
CA ASP A 219 -5.28 10.09 -9.37
C ASP A 219 -6.11 9.07 -10.17
N HIS A 220 -7.38 9.39 -10.38
CA HIS A 220 -8.24 8.63 -11.26
C HIS A 220 -8.01 9.13 -12.67
N VAL A 221 -7.42 8.28 -13.49
CA VAL A 221 -6.90 8.67 -14.80
C VAL A 221 -7.63 7.93 -15.93
N GLY A 222 -8.85 7.46 -15.68
CA GLY A 222 -9.65 6.75 -16.68
C GLY A 222 -10.96 6.17 -16.12
N PRO A 223 -11.77 5.53 -16.99
CA PRO A 223 -13.11 5.09 -16.65
C PRO A 223 -13.09 3.84 -15.76
N LEU A 224 -14.25 3.56 -15.13
CA LEU A 224 -14.51 2.25 -14.54
C LEU A 224 -14.65 1.22 -15.65
N MET A 225 -13.94 0.09 -15.55
CA MET A 225 -13.94 -0.96 -16.56
C MET A 225 -13.91 -2.36 -15.94
N GLU A 226 -14.39 -3.35 -16.70
CA GLU A 226 -14.27 -4.75 -16.35
C GLU A 226 -12.83 -5.25 -16.63
N TYR A 227 -12.10 -5.51 -15.54
CA TYR A 227 -10.75 -6.07 -15.56
C TYR A 227 -10.57 -6.91 -14.30
N HIS A 228 -10.86 -8.21 -14.37
CA HIS A 228 -11.05 -9.12 -13.22
C HIS A 228 -12.19 -8.68 -12.26
N GLY A 229 -13.19 -7.95 -12.76
CA GLY A 229 -14.16 -7.16 -11.99
C GLY A 229 -14.01 -5.66 -12.22
N HIS A 230 -14.96 -4.86 -11.73
CA HIS A 230 -15.00 -3.41 -11.91
C HIS A 230 -13.81 -2.69 -11.23
N ARG A 231 -12.89 -2.16 -12.04
CA ARG A 231 -11.68 -1.46 -11.58
C ARG A 231 -11.42 -0.16 -12.35
N ARG A 232 -10.56 0.67 -11.78
CA ARG A 232 -10.11 1.94 -12.37
C ARG A 232 -8.60 1.96 -12.51
N PRO A 233 -8.07 2.45 -13.65
CA PRO A 233 -6.64 2.69 -13.79
C PRO A 233 -6.22 3.89 -12.92
N ALA A 234 -5.01 3.80 -12.40
CA ALA A 234 -4.32 4.81 -11.62
C ALA A 234 -2.88 4.94 -12.12
N PHE A 235 -2.37 6.17 -12.19
CA PHE A 235 -0.96 6.48 -12.41
C PHE A 235 -0.58 7.61 -11.46
N THR A 236 0.51 7.47 -10.71
CA THR A 236 0.89 8.47 -9.71
C THR A 236 2.40 8.49 -9.46
N GLU A 237 2.92 9.67 -9.15
CA GLU A 237 4.28 9.85 -8.64
C GLU A 237 4.30 9.57 -7.12
N ALA A 238 5.17 8.65 -6.70
CA ALA A 238 5.21 8.17 -5.33
C ALA A 238 5.58 9.27 -4.31
N ALA A 239 6.52 10.17 -4.64
CA ALA A 239 6.94 11.22 -3.71
C ALA A 239 5.83 12.27 -3.48
N SER A 240 5.17 12.72 -4.55
CA SER A 240 3.99 13.59 -4.48
C SER A 240 2.86 12.98 -3.65
N LEU A 241 2.57 11.69 -3.86
CA LEU A 241 1.57 10.97 -3.07
C LEU A 241 1.96 10.92 -1.57
N LEU A 242 3.22 10.62 -1.25
CA LEU A 242 3.72 10.58 0.13
C LEU A 242 3.64 11.94 0.82
N GLU A 243 3.93 13.03 0.13
CA GLU A 243 3.78 14.38 0.68
C GLU A 243 2.33 14.66 1.07
N GLY A 244 1.39 14.24 0.21
CA GLY A 244 -0.03 14.32 0.51
C GLY A 244 -0.43 13.51 1.76
N ILE A 245 0.16 12.31 1.95
CA ILE A 245 -0.07 11.51 3.18
C ILE A 245 0.53 12.23 4.39
N ARG A 246 1.74 12.76 4.29
CA ARG A 246 2.42 13.47 5.40
C ARG A 246 1.57 14.60 5.95
N GLN A 247 0.94 15.36 5.07
CA GLN A 247 0.07 16.49 5.44
C GLN A 247 -1.27 16.03 6.05
N ARG A 248 -1.90 14.98 5.50
CA ARG A 248 -3.24 14.53 5.91
C ARG A 248 -3.25 13.56 7.09
N ARG A 249 -2.25 12.67 7.16
CA ARG A 249 -2.12 11.55 8.09
C ARG A 249 -0.63 11.29 8.42
N PRO A 250 0.00 12.17 9.22
CA PRO A 250 1.42 12.03 9.58
C PRO A 250 1.73 10.73 10.34
N ASP A 251 0.76 10.20 11.09
CA ASP A 251 0.81 8.89 11.75
C ASP A 251 0.92 7.73 10.75
N VAL A 252 0.13 7.77 9.67
CA VAL A 252 0.22 6.80 8.58
C VAL A 252 1.53 6.96 7.81
N TRP A 253 1.90 8.20 7.50
CA TRP A 253 3.16 8.51 6.81
C TRP A 253 4.35 7.91 7.57
N SER A 254 4.39 8.09 8.90
CA SER A 254 5.44 7.54 9.76
C SER A 254 5.51 6.02 9.68
N LEU A 255 4.36 5.32 9.73
CA LEU A 255 4.33 3.86 9.58
C LEU A 255 4.84 3.42 8.20
N ILE A 256 4.26 3.93 7.11
CA ILE A 256 4.53 3.40 5.77
C ILE A 256 5.94 3.73 5.25
N THR A 257 6.55 4.80 5.76
CA THR A 257 7.92 5.22 5.43
C THR A 257 8.95 4.72 6.44
N ASP A 258 8.52 4.05 7.52
CA ASP A 258 9.38 3.69 8.67
C ASP A 258 10.14 4.92 9.21
N GLY A 259 9.37 5.95 9.57
CA GLY A 259 9.90 7.22 10.08
C GLY A 259 10.74 7.99 9.06
N GLY A 260 10.45 7.85 7.77
CA GLY A 260 11.21 8.47 6.67
C GLY A 260 12.43 7.68 6.20
N ARG A 261 12.65 6.45 6.69
CA ARG A 261 13.73 5.57 6.19
C ARG A 261 13.54 5.19 4.72
N TYR A 262 12.29 5.01 4.29
CA TYR A 262 11.95 4.65 2.92
C TYR A 262 11.24 5.81 2.23
N LEU A 263 12.01 6.58 1.46
CA LEU A 263 11.51 7.67 0.64
C LEU A 263 11.92 7.45 -0.82
N PRO A 264 10.96 7.43 -1.78
CA PRO A 264 11.26 7.35 -3.19
C PRO A 264 11.99 8.62 -3.63
N ALA A 265 12.85 8.49 -4.64
CA ALA A 265 13.48 9.65 -5.25
C ALA A 265 12.39 10.56 -5.87
N LYS A 266 12.55 11.86 -5.70
CA LYS A 266 11.79 12.84 -6.51
C LYS A 266 12.32 12.76 -7.95
N PRO A 267 11.46 12.60 -8.97
CA PRO A 267 11.88 12.78 -10.35
C PRO A 267 12.53 14.16 -10.50
N HIS A 268 13.61 14.26 -11.27
CA HIS A 268 14.40 15.50 -11.41
C HIS A 268 13.49 16.72 -11.62
N GLY A 269 13.57 17.67 -10.68
CA GLY A 269 12.75 18.87 -10.58
C GLY A 269 13.06 19.71 -9.33
N GLU A 270 13.61 19.09 -8.28
CA GLU A 270 14.09 19.79 -7.08
C GLU A 270 15.40 19.17 -6.56
N GLN A 271 16.51 19.39 -7.27
CA GLN A 271 17.85 19.30 -6.69
C GLN A 271 18.61 20.60 -7.01
N MET A 272 18.59 21.48 -6.01
CA MET A 272 19.64 22.43 -5.61
C MET A 272 20.02 23.59 -6.55
N GLU A 273 19.43 24.74 -6.22
CA GLU A 273 20.02 26.09 -6.33
C GLU A 273 21.07 26.37 -5.21
N ASP A 274 21.59 25.36 -4.50
CA ASP A 274 22.39 25.56 -3.27
C ASP A 274 23.92 25.45 -3.47
N ASP A 275 24.43 25.62 -4.69
CA ASP A 275 25.88 25.64 -4.98
C ASP A 275 26.37 26.97 -5.57
N ARG A 276 25.60 28.06 -5.39
CA ARG A 276 26.03 29.42 -5.77
C ARG A 276 26.01 30.38 -4.59
N GLN A 277 26.67 30.02 -3.49
CA GLN A 277 27.04 31.02 -2.50
C GLN A 277 28.32 30.69 -1.70
N VAL A 278 29.33 30.07 -2.32
CA VAL A 278 30.72 30.21 -1.84
C VAL A 278 31.70 30.13 -3.02
N ALA A 279 31.97 31.28 -3.65
CA ALA A 279 33.20 31.57 -4.37
C ALA A 279 33.36 33.09 -4.51
#